data_AF-A0A3L7MLU0-F1
#
_entry.id   AF-A0A3L7MLU0-F1
#
_cell.length_a   1.000
_cell.length_b   1.000
_cell.length_c   1.000
_cell.angle_alpha   90.00
_cell.angle_beta   90.00
_cell.angle_gamma   90.00
#
_symmetry.space_group_name_H-M   'P 1'
#
loop_
_entity.id
_entity.type
_entity.pdbx_description
1 polymer ?
#
loop_
_entity_poly.entity_id
_entity_poly.type
_entity_poly.pdbx_seq_one_letter_code
_entity_poly.pdbx_strand_id
1 'polypeptide(L)'
;MRCFAIHSSLAAGILLASNTVNASAIVDFRVHRWTDGPGADGRTYAIVISGEPWSWREAQAAATDVGAGLAATPDSNSLVFAMSIATGSGAFDCAGPWIGGYHFAGNGWQWTSNAAFVPFAWAPSRPAQAIMLDSAICLGGTDAPDGTWIDSLAGPDAGFATRSAIVVWNVTTDCDANGVPDQLQIVVNPNLDADNNGLLDSCPPIGPADLDGNGRVDGADLSLLLGNYNGSGVGDINHDGIVNGADLGRLLGAWS
;
A
#
# COMPACT_ATOMS: atom_id res chain seq x y z
N MET A 1 25.48 -18.96 3.17
CA MET A 1 26.33 -17.75 3.29
C MET A 1 25.94 -16.75 2.21
N ARG A 2 24.87 -15.98 2.42
CA ARG A 2 24.46 -14.89 1.51
C ARG A 2 24.26 -13.53 2.20
N CYS A 3 24.30 -13.49 3.54
CA CYS A 3 24.15 -12.27 4.33
C CYS A 3 25.47 -11.51 4.50
N PHE A 4 26.12 -11.12 3.41
CA PHE A 4 27.18 -10.11 3.45
C PHE A 4 26.59 -8.79 2.98
N ALA A 5 26.66 -7.77 3.85
CA ALA A 5 26.39 -6.39 3.49
C ALA A 5 27.28 -6.01 2.29
N ILE A 6 26.65 -5.67 1.16
CA ILE A 6 27.36 -5.18 -0.01
C ILE A 6 27.91 -3.81 0.37
N HIS A 7 29.24 -3.69 0.33
CA HIS A 7 29.95 -2.44 0.51
C HIS A 7 29.62 -1.47 -0.63
N SER A 8 29.43 -0.22 -0.23
CA SER A 8 29.53 1.01 -0.99
C SER A 8 30.41 0.92 -2.25
N SER A 9 29.80 1.21 -3.41
CA SER A 9 30.55 1.71 -4.56
C SER A 9 30.41 3.23 -4.58
N LEU A 10 31.46 3.93 -4.14
CA LEU A 10 31.61 5.36 -4.39
C LEU A 10 31.68 5.59 -5.91
N ALA A 11 30.67 6.25 -6.46
CA ALA A 11 30.82 7.08 -7.65
C ALA A 11 30.58 8.53 -7.23
N ALA A 12 31.68 9.27 -7.01
CA ALA A 12 31.64 10.70 -6.83
C ALA A 12 31.23 11.36 -8.16
N GLY A 13 29.95 11.66 -8.29
CA GLY A 13 29.39 12.51 -9.34
C GLY A 13 28.59 13.63 -8.68
N ILE A 14 29.08 14.87 -8.77
CA ILE A 14 28.29 16.05 -8.45
C ILE A 14 27.12 16.07 -9.43
N LEU A 15 25.95 15.64 -8.98
CA LEU A 15 24.69 15.85 -9.68
C LEU A 15 23.78 16.64 -8.74
N LEU A 16 23.33 17.78 -9.25
CA LEU A 16 22.34 18.65 -8.64
C LEU A 16 21.17 17.82 -8.12
N ALA A 17 20.74 18.07 -6.88
CA ALA A 17 19.56 17.45 -6.29
C ALA A 17 18.33 17.77 -7.15
N SER A 18 18.03 16.88 -8.10
CA SER A 18 16.70 16.73 -8.64
C SER A 18 15.88 16.06 -7.54
N ASN A 19 15.10 16.86 -6.81
CA ASN A 19 14.02 16.41 -5.93
C ASN A 19 12.89 15.81 -6.79
N THR A 20 13.20 14.73 -7.49
CA THR A 20 12.22 13.81 -8.06
C THR A 20 12.43 12.51 -7.31
N VAL A 21 11.74 12.39 -6.18
CA VAL A 21 11.53 11.10 -5.52
C VAL A 21 11.00 10.18 -6.63
N ASN A 22 11.78 9.16 -6.99
CA ASN A 22 11.40 8.22 -8.04
C ASN A 22 10.11 7.52 -7.60
N ALA A 23 8.99 7.97 -8.13
CA ALA A 23 7.74 7.22 -8.19
C ALA A 23 7.96 6.04 -9.15
N SER A 24 8.55 4.95 -8.65
CA SER A 24 8.52 3.58 -9.19
C SER A 24 9.51 2.70 -8.40
N ALA A 25 9.31 2.59 -7.08
CA ALA A 25 10.15 1.73 -6.25
C ALA A 25 9.67 0.27 -6.27
N ILE A 26 8.35 0.06 -6.29
CA ILE A 26 7.72 -1.28 -6.22
C ILE A 26 7.73 -1.91 -7.60
N VAL A 27 8.33 -3.10 -7.70
CA VAL A 27 8.46 -3.88 -8.95
C VAL A 27 7.66 -5.18 -8.92
N ASP A 28 7.29 -5.65 -7.74
CA ASP A 28 6.49 -6.86 -7.53
C ASP A 28 5.67 -6.72 -6.24
N PHE A 29 4.52 -7.38 -6.18
CA PHE A 29 3.69 -7.43 -4.99
C PHE A 29 2.86 -8.71 -4.93
N ARG A 30 2.43 -9.06 -3.73
CA ARG A 30 1.46 -10.15 -3.51
C ARG A 30 0.41 -9.71 -2.50
N VAL A 31 -0.83 -9.61 -2.97
CA VAL A 31 -1.98 -9.18 -2.16
C VAL A 31 -2.56 -10.37 -1.39
N HIS A 32 -2.92 -10.11 -0.13
CA HIS A 32 -3.52 -11.06 0.78
C HIS A 32 -4.62 -10.36 1.58
N ARG A 33 -5.82 -10.94 1.64
CA ARG A 33 -6.90 -10.40 2.46
C ARG A 33 -7.05 -11.23 3.73
N TRP A 34 -7.06 -10.56 4.89
CA TRP A 34 -7.16 -11.27 6.17
C TRP A 34 -8.63 -11.46 6.57
N THR A 35 -9.33 -12.36 5.88
CA THR A 35 -10.78 -12.58 6.09
C THR A 35 -11.12 -13.63 7.14
N ASP A 36 -10.19 -14.54 7.45
CA ASP A 36 -10.41 -15.64 8.38
C ASP A 36 -9.18 -15.94 9.25
N GLY A 37 -9.41 -16.74 10.29
CA GLY A 37 -8.39 -17.11 11.28
C GLY A 37 -8.33 -16.19 12.51
N PRO A 38 -7.48 -16.52 13.49
CA PRO A 38 -7.32 -15.72 14.71
C PRO A 38 -6.86 -14.30 14.38
N GLY A 39 -7.52 -13.28 14.93
CA GLY A 39 -7.14 -11.88 14.75
C GLY A 39 -7.52 -11.24 13.42
N ALA A 40 -8.20 -11.97 12.53
CA ALA A 40 -8.66 -11.46 11.23
C ALA A 40 -9.46 -10.16 11.36
N ASP A 41 -9.09 -9.17 10.55
CA ASP A 41 -9.67 -7.82 10.59
C ASP A 41 -10.35 -7.42 9.27
N GLY A 42 -10.39 -8.32 8.29
CA GLY A 42 -11.04 -8.13 6.99
C GLY A 42 -10.29 -7.20 6.03
N ARG A 43 -9.14 -6.65 6.45
CA ARG A 43 -8.36 -5.70 5.66
C ARG A 43 -7.53 -6.40 4.60
N THR A 44 -7.13 -5.59 3.62
CA THR A 44 -6.24 -5.99 2.55
C THR A 44 -4.81 -5.64 2.92
N TYR A 45 -3.93 -6.61 2.79
CA TYR A 45 -2.51 -6.50 3.00
C TYR A 45 -1.79 -6.82 1.70
N ALA A 46 -0.59 -6.29 1.52
CA ALA A 46 0.30 -6.76 0.49
C ALA A 46 1.72 -6.83 1.03
N ILE A 47 2.47 -7.82 0.54
CA ILE A 47 3.92 -7.70 0.54
C ILE A 47 4.31 -7.00 -0.76
N VAL A 48 5.00 -5.88 -0.63
CA VAL A 48 5.53 -5.11 -1.76
C VAL A 48 7.04 -5.29 -1.81
N ILE A 49 7.59 -5.39 -3.01
CA ILE A 49 9.00 -5.65 -3.26
C ILE A 49 9.53 -4.57 -4.18
N SER A 50 10.63 -3.95 -3.77
CA SER A 50 11.36 -2.97 -4.55
C SER A 50 12.43 -3.59 -5.44
N GLY A 51 12.83 -2.88 -6.50
CA GLY A 51 13.92 -3.31 -7.38
C GLY A 51 15.27 -3.36 -6.67
N GLU A 52 15.52 -2.38 -5.80
CA GLU A 52 16.74 -2.22 -5.00
C GLU A 52 16.38 -2.13 -3.51
N PRO A 53 17.30 -2.45 -2.58
CA PRO A 53 17.07 -2.21 -1.16
C PRO A 53 16.68 -0.77 -0.87
N TRP A 54 15.73 -0.59 0.05
CA TRP A 54 15.18 0.71 0.41
C TRP A 54 15.10 0.88 1.93
N SER A 55 15.18 2.13 2.37
CA SER A 55 15.00 2.50 3.76
C SER A 55 13.55 2.34 4.21
N TRP A 56 13.35 2.26 5.52
CA TRP A 56 12.00 2.26 6.09
C TRP A 56 11.20 3.50 5.69
N ARG A 57 11.86 4.67 5.59
CA ARG A 57 11.20 5.92 5.20
C ARG A 57 10.74 5.89 3.74
N GLU A 58 11.54 5.33 2.84
CA GLU A 58 11.15 5.12 1.44
C GLU A 58 10.00 4.11 1.33
N ALA A 59 10.04 3.02 2.10
CA ALA A 59 8.95 2.06 2.15
C ALA A 59 7.64 2.68 2.68
N GLN A 60 7.72 3.53 3.71
CA GLN A 60 6.56 4.25 4.24
C GLN A 60 6.03 5.30 3.25
N ALA A 61 6.91 5.99 2.51
CA ALA A 61 6.50 6.92 1.45
C ALA A 61 5.77 6.16 0.34
N ALA A 62 6.34 5.07 -0.16
CA ALA A 62 5.72 4.23 -1.19
C ALA A 62 4.39 3.64 -0.74
N ALA A 63 4.26 3.25 0.54
CA ALA A 63 2.97 2.81 1.09
C ALA A 63 1.93 3.94 1.05
N THR A 64 2.32 5.15 1.45
CA THR A 64 1.44 6.33 1.44
C THR A 64 0.99 6.69 0.02
N ASP A 65 1.89 6.60 -0.95
CA ASP A 65 1.61 6.91 -2.36
C ASP A 65 0.53 6.00 -2.95
N VAL A 66 0.40 4.77 -2.44
CA VAL A 66 -0.65 3.82 -2.85
C VAL A 66 -1.84 3.80 -1.88
N GLY A 67 -2.00 4.81 -1.02
CA GLY A 67 -3.12 4.89 -0.07
C GLY A 67 -3.05 3.90 1.10
N ALA A 68 -1.88 3.29 1.33
CA ALA A 68 -1.64 2.31 2.39
C ALA A 68 -0.81 2.90 3.55
N GLY A 69 -0.75 2.16 4.65
CA GLY A 69 0.26 2.33 5.69
C GLY A 69 1.12 1.08 5.82
N LEU A 70 2.31 1.19 6.40
CA LEU A 70 3.07 0.00 6.81
C LEU A 70 2.31 -0.75 7.91
N ALA A 71 2.24 -2.08 7.78
CA ALA A 71 1.46 -2.92 8.67
C ALA A 71 2.03 -2.96 10.08
N ALA A 72 1.16 -2.88 11.09
CA ALA A 72 1.55 -3.07 12.49
C ALA A 72 1.35 -4.52 12.93
N THR A 73 2.17 -4.98 13.89
CA THR A 73 2.01 -6.31 14.51
C THR A 73 1.87 -6.16 16.04
N PRO A 74 0.80 -5.52 16.55
CA PRO A 74 0.68 -5.23 17.99
C PRO A 74 0.51 -6.48 18.87
N ASP A 75 0.20 -7.64 18.29
CA ASP A 75 -0.12 -8.88 19.00
C ASP A 75 0.36 -10.13 18.24
N SER A 76 0.27 -11.29 18.88
CA SER A 76 0.77 -12.55 18.28
C SER A 76 0.03 -12.97 17.01
N ASN A 77 -1.27 -12.66 16.87
CA ASN A 77 -2.03 -13.05 15.68
C ASN A 77 -1.62 -12.20 14.47
N SER A 78 -1.51 -10.88 14.66
CA SER A 78 -1.04 -9.98 13.59
C SER A 78 0.41 -10.28 13.18
N LEU A 79 1.27 -10.68 14.12
CA LEU A 79 2.62 -11.15 13.80
C LEU A 79 2.61 -12.46 12.99
N VAL A 80 1.85 -13.46 13.41
CA VAL A 80 1.74 -14.74 12.68
C VAL A 80 1.19 -14.52 11.27
N PHE A 81 0.18 -13.66 11.13
CA PHE A 81 -0.35 -13.29 9.82
C PHE A 81 0.71 -12.60 8.95
N ALA A 82 1.42 -11.60 9.48
CA ALA A 82 2.50 -10.91 8.77
C ALA A 82 3.60 -11.88 8.29
N MET A 83 3.97 -12.86 9.12
CA MET A 83 4.93 -13.91 8.73
C MET A 83 4.39 -14.80 7.60
N SER A 84 3.10 -15.13 7.63
CA SER A 84 2.49 -16.02 6.63
C SER A 84 2.51 -15.43 5.22
N ILE A 85 2.39 -14.11 5.11
CA ILE A 85 2.41 -13.39 3.83
C ILE A 85 3.82 -12.94 3.42
N ALA A 86 4.78 -12.97 4.33
CA ALA A 86 6.19 -12.64 4.10
C ALA A 86 6.95 -13.80 3.42
N THR A 87 6.36 -14.36 2.36
CA THR A 87 6.89 -15.53 1.63
C THR A 87 7.10 -15.23 0.15
N GLY A 88 7.89 -16.09 -0.50
CA GLY A 88 8.26 -15.95 -1.92
C GLY A 88 9.57 -15.20 -2.15
N SER A 89 10.02 -15.18 -3.40
CA SER A 89 11.27 -14.51 -3.79
C SER A 89 11.20 -13.02 -3.47
N GLY A 90 12.28 -12.44 -2.92
CA GLY A 90 12.39 -11.03 -2.57
C GLY A 90 11.56 -10.57 -1.38
N ALA A 91 10.72 -11.44 -0.79
CA ALA A 91 9.97 -11.11 0.42
C ALA A 91 10.85 -11.04 1.66
N PHE A 92 11.89 -11.87 1.72
CA PHE A 92 12.78 -11.98 2.87
C PHE A 92 14.20 -12.23 2.37
N ASP A 93 15.06 -11.21 2.46
CA ASP A 93 16.46 -11.29 2.06
C ASP A 93 17.34 -11.00 3.29
N CYS A 94 17.67 -12.03 4.06
CA CYS A 94 18.38 -11.98 5.35
C CYS A 94 17.63 -11.32 6.52
N ALA A 95 16.81 -10.31 6.25
CA ALA A 95 15.89 -9.66 7.17
C ALA A 95 14.81 -8.95 6.36
N GLY A 96 13.73 -8.54 7.01
CA GLY A 96 12.59 -7.95 6.32
C GLY A 96 11.38 -8.87 6.36
N PRO A 97 10.25 -8.47 5.78
CA PRO A 97 9.91 -7.14 5.30
C PRO A 97 9.92 -6.07 6.40
N TRP A 98 10.02 -4.81 5.99
CA TRP A 98 9.71 -3.66 6.84
C TRP A 98 8.25 -3.73 7.30
N ILE A 99 8.03 -3.37 8.56
CA ILE A 99 6.71 -3.20 9.17
C ILE A 99 6.62 -1.82 9.84
N GLY A 100 5.43 -1.39 10.21
CA GLY A 100 5.13 0.00 10.62
C GLY A 100 5.69 0.44 11.97
N GLY A 101 6.57 -0.33 12.60
CA GLY A 101 7.13 -0.01 13.91
C GLY A 101 8.32 0.94 13.77
N TYR A 102 8.35 2.02 14.54
CA TYR A 102 9.45 2.98 14.52
C TYR A 102 9.72 3.62 15.89
N HIS A 103 10.93 4.13 16.04
CA HIS A 103 11.42 4.90 17.17
C HIS A 103 12.25 6.06 16.62
N PHE A 104 11.67 7.27 16.60
CA PHE A 104 12.31 8.48 16.06
C PHE A 104 12.35 9.61 17.07
N ALA A 105 13.39 10.45 16.95
CA ALA A 105 13.57 11.68 17.73
C ALA A 105 13.52 11.45 19.26
N GLY A 106 13.96 10.26 19.72
CA GLY A 106 13.97 9.90 21.15
C GLY A 106 12.59 9.60 21.75
N ASN A 107 11.53 9.52 20.93
CA ASN A 107 10.23 9.02 21.38
C ASN A 107 10.25 7.51 21.53
N GLY A 108 9.42 6.96 22.41
CA GLY A 108 9.25 5.51 22.52
C GLY A 108 8.81 4.84 21.21
N TRP A 109 9.00 3.52 21.16
CA TRP A 109 8.52 2.69 20.05
C TRP A 109 7.02 2.85 19.84
N GLN A 110 6.63 3.00 18.58
CA GLN A 110 5.25 3.22 18.18
C GLN A 110 4.97 2.62 16.80
N TRP A 111 3.69 2.43 16.50
CA TRP A 111 3.23 1.94 15.19
C TRP A 111 2.69 3.10 14.35
N THR A 112 2.91 3.07 13.04
CA THR A 112 2.29 3.99 12.06
C THR A 112 0.77 3.97 12.09
N SER A 113 0.18 2.84 12.50
CA SER A 113 -1.27 2.67 12.66
C SER A 113 -1.84 3.29 13.95
N ASN A 114 -0.99 3.85 14.82
CA ASN A 114 -1.33 4.28 16.19
C ASN A 114 -1.83 3.16 17.12
N ALA A 115 -1.64 1.90 16.75
CA ALA A 115 -1.91 0.77 17.65
C ALA A 115 -1.03 0.86 18.91
N ALA A 116 -1.49 0.28 20.02
CA ALA A 116 -0.70 0.21 21.24
C ALA A 116 0.58 -0.61 21.00
N PHE A 117 1.73 -0.08 21.43
CA PHE A 117 3.01 -0.76 21.29
C PHE A 117 3.28 -1.67 22.51
N VAL A 118 3.38 -2.98 22.27
CA VAL A 118 3.74 -3.97 23.29
C VAL A 118 5.04 -4.66 22.85
N PRO A 119 6.15 -4.57 23.62
CA PRO A 119 7.46 -5.09 23.22
C PRO A 119 7.58 -6.62 23.44
N PHE A 120 6.70 -7.42 22.84
CA PHE A 120 6.62 -8.86 23.12
C PHE A 120 7.50 -9.74 22.21
N ALA A 121 7.82 -9.28 21.00
CA ALA A 121 8.44 -10.11 19.97
C ALA A 121 9.87 -9.69 19.60
N TRP A 122 10.58 -8.94 20.43
CA TRP A 122 11.99 -8.63 20.15
C TRP A 122 12.84 -9.90 20.07
N ALA A 123 13.69 -9.98 19.04
CA ALA A 123 14.72 -11.00 18.99
C ALA A 123 15.67 -10.87 20.21
N PRO A 124 16.36 -11.94 20.62
CA PRO A 124 17.33 -11.86 21.72
C PRO A 124 18.31 -10.69 21.55
N SER A 125 18.51 -9.93 22.62
CA SER A 125 19.37 -8.73 22.65
C SER A 125 18.91 -7.56 21.77
N ARG A 126 17.65 -7.52 21.35
CA ARG A 126 17.01 -6.37 20.69
C ARG A 126 16.06 -5.65 21.66
N PRO A 127 15.81 -4.34 21.48
CA PRO A 127 16.39 -3.46 20.47
C PRO A 127 17.87 -3.09 20.76
N ALA A 128 18.71 -3.02 19.73
CA ALA A 128 20.16 -2.79 19.86
C ALA A 128 20.68 -1.48 19.23
N GLN A 129 19.95 -0.90 18.27
CA GLN A 129 20.31 0.33 17.54
C GLN A 129 19.49 1.54 18.02
N ALA A 130 18.24 1.31 18.45
CA ALA A 130 17.34 2.37 18.93
C ALA A 130 17.85 3.09 20.18
N ILE A 131 18.86 2.55 20.86
CA ILE A 131 19.52 3.18 22.02
C ILE A 131 20.26 4.48 21.67
N MET A 132 20.62 4.70 20.41
CA MET A 132 21.46 5.83 19.99
C MET A 132 20.91 6.57 18.77
N LEU A 133 20.10 5.93 17.93
CA LEU A 133 19.67 6.47 16.63
C LEU A 133 18.21 6.13 16.30
N ASP A 134 17.65 6.91 15.38
CA ASP A 134 16.37 6.63 14.73
C ASP A 134 16.37 5.23 14.12
N SER A 135 15.40 4.42 14.54
CA SER A 135 15.32 3.00 14.17
C SER A 135 13.90 2.61 13.83
N ALA A 136 13.77 1.57 13.01
CA ALA A 136 12.50 0.99 12.59
C ALA A 136 12.53 -0.53 12.68
N ILE A 137 11.35 -1.16 12.61
CA ILE A 137 11.18 -2.60 12.78
C ILE A 137 11.08 -3.29 11.44
N CYS A 138 11.85 -4.36 11.28
CA CYS A 138 11.61 -5.38 10.28
C CYS A 138 11.46 -6.76 10.95
N LEU A 139 10.85 -7.71 10.23
CA LEU A 139 10.78 -9.10 10.70
C LEU A 139 12.19 -9.71 10.74
N GLY A 140 12.48 -10.42 11.83
CA GLY A 140 13.72 -11.14 12.07
C GLY A 140 13.72 -12.53 11.44
N GLY A 141 14.91 -13.10 11.26
CA GLY A 141 15.11 -14.41 10.63
C GLY A 141 16.41 -14.49 9.83
N THR A 142 16.59 -15.55 9.05
CA THR A 142 17.76 -15.72 8.17
C THR A 142 17.35 -15.99 6.72
N ASP A 143 16.44 -16.93 6.50
CA ASP A 143 15.86 -17.23 5.18
C ASP A 143 14.33 -17.10 5.16
N ALA A 144 13.72 -16.95 6.34
CA ALA A 144 12.30 -16.76 6.54
C ALA A 144 12.07 -16.08 7.90
N PRO A 145 10.89 -15.47 8.13
CA PRO A 145 10.54 -14.90 9.42
C PRO A 145 10.57 -15.95 10.53
N ASP A 146 11.19 -15.64 11.67
CA ASP A 146 11.33 -16.56 12.81
C ASP A 146 10.36 -16.26 13.98
N GLY A 147 9.46 -15.29 13.81
CA GLY A 147 8.54 -14.84 14.85
C GLY A 147 9.11 -13.75 15.74
N THR A 148 10.21 -13.11 15.33
CA THR A 148 10.80 -12.00 16.06
C THR A 148 10.86 -10.71 15.25
N TRP A 149 11.06 -9.61 15.96
CA TRP A 149 11.36 -8.28 15.44
C TRP A 149 12.84 -7.98 15.65
N ILE A 150 13.43 -7.32 14.66
CA ILE A 150 14.74 -6.69 14.82
C ILE A 150 14.59 -5.19 14.55
N ASP A 151 15.35 -4.40 15.29
CA ASP A 151 15.48 -2.98 14.99
C ASP A 151 16.63 -2.75 14.01
N SER A 152 16.39 -1.87 13.07
CA SER A 152 17.31 -1.51 12.01
C SER A 152 17.26 0.00 11.81
N LEU A 153 18.39 0.58 11.40
CA LEU A 153 18.47 2.02 11.18
C LEU A 153 17.53 2.41 10.04
N ALA A 154 16.75 3.47 10.26
CA ALA A 154 15.65 3.85 9.36
C ALA A 154 16.09 4.70 8.15
N GLY A 155 17.38 5.05 8.06
CA GLY A 155 17.97 5.80 6.95
C GLY A 155 18.73 4.90 5.96
N PRO A 156 19.03 5.40 4.74
CA PRO A 156 19.60 4.60 3.65
C PRO A 156 21.00 4.03 3.92
N ASP A 157 21.73 4.53 4.93
CA ASP A 157 23.19 4.34 5.00
C ASP A 157 23.71 3.36 6.07
N ALA A 158 22.88 2.66 6.85
CA ALA A 158 23.43 1.77 7.90
C ALA A 158 22.53 0.64 8.44
N GLY A 159 21.37 0.37 7.83
CA GLY A 159 20.45 -0.70 8.25
C GLY A 159 20.64 -2.03 7.50
N PHE A 160 19.89 -3.06 7.91
CA PHE A 160 19.68 -4.24 7.07
C PHE A 160 19.05 -3.81 5.73
N ALA A 161 19.66 -4.22 4.63
CA ALA A 161 19.20 -3.96 3.27
C ALA A 161 18.05 -4.91 2.92
N THR A 162 16.83 -4.62 3.40
CA THR A 162 15.63 -5.28 2.88
C THR A 162 15.08 -4.50 1.69
N ARG A 163 14.48 -5.23 0.76
CA ARG A 163 13.78 -4.71 -0.42
C ARG A 163 12.27 -4.90 -0.32
N SER A 164 11.76 -5.31 0.84
CA SER A 164 10.34 -5.64 0.99
C SER A 164 9.71 -4.93 2.17
N ALA A 165 8.41 -4.70 2.08
CA ALA A 165 7.60 -4.12 3.13
C ALA A 165 6.21 -4.77 3.15
N ILE A 166 5.59 -4.86 4.32
CA ILE A 166 4.17 -5.22 4.44
C ILE A 166 3.38 -3.94 4.56
N VAL A 167 2.43 -3.75 3.64
CA VAL A 167 1.51 -2.62 3.60
C VAL A 167 0.09 -3.11 3.87
N VAL A 168 -0.74 -2.22 4.41
CA VAL A 168 -2.14 -2.48 4.74
C VAL A 168 -3.01 -1.28 4.36
N TRP A 169 -4.18 -1.58 3.80
CA TRP A 169 -5.20 -0.59 3.47
C TRP A 169 -6.35 -0.65 4.48
N ASN A 170 -6.80 0.51 4.94
CA ASN A 170 -8.04 0.62 5.71
C ASN A 170 -9.27 0.66 4.79
N VAL A 171 -9.11 1.26 3.62
CA VAL A 171 -10.10 1.32 2.54
C VAL A 171 -9.35 1.01 1.24
N THR A 172 -9.89 0.10 0.44
CA THR A 172 -9.34 -0.25 -0.87
C THR A 172 -10.26 0.23 -1.97
N THR A 173 -9.69 0.83 -3.00
CA THR A 173 -10.33 1.03 -4.29
C THR A 173 -9.89 -0.12 -5.19
N ASP A 174 -10.84 -0.93 -5.67
CA ASP A 174 -10.64 -2.12 -6.51
C ASP A 174 -11.82 -2.15 -7.48
N CYS A 175 -11.73 -1.35 -8.54
CA CYS A 175 -12.84 -1.09 -9.44
C CYS A 175 -13.18 -2.30 -10.34
N ASP A 176 -12.18 -3.11 -10.68
CA ASP A 176 -12.33 -4.30 -11.52
C ASP A 176 -12.63 -5.57 -10.70
N ALA A 177 -12.71 -5.41 -9.37
CA ALA A 177 -13.03 -6.44 -8.39
C ALA A 177 -12.11 -7.66 -8.48
N ASN A 178 -10.85 -7.45 -8.87
CA ASN A 178 -9.87 -8.51 -9.02
C ASN A 178 -9.17 -8.86 -7.69
N GLY A 179 -9.45 -8.10 -6.62
CA GLY A 179 -8.88 -8.28 -5.29
C GLY A 179 -7.57 -7.54 -5.06
N VAL A 180 -7.09 -6.74 -6.03
CA VAL A 180 -5.87 -5.95 -5.97
C VAL A 180 -6.24 -4.46 -5.96
N PRO A 181 -5.76 -3.66 -4.98
CA PRO A 181 -6.01 -2.22 -5.00
C PRO A 181 -5.52 -1.54 -6.27
N ASP A 182 -6.34 -0.69 -6.90
CA ASP A 182 -6.03 -0.02 -8.17
C ASP A 182 -4.73 0.79 -8.09
N GLN A 183 -4.56 1.54 -6.99
CA GLN A 183 -3.35 2.33 -6.74
C GLN A 183 -2.08 1.47 -6.70
N LEU A 184 -2.16 0.22 -6.24
CA LEU A 184 -1.04 -0.72 -6.25
C LEU A 184 -0.74 -1.23 -7.67
N GLN A 185 -1.76 -1.40 -8.51
CA GLN A 185 -1.58 -1.78 -9.91
C GLN A 185 -0.95 -0.64 -10.72
N ILE A 186 -1.44 0.59 -10.51
CA ILE A 186 -0.96 1.82 -11.16
C ILE A 186 0.50 2.11 -10.78
N VAL A 187 0.90 1.94 -9.52
CA VAL A 187 2.28 2.20 -9.11
C VAL A 187 3.30 1.28 -9.80
N VAL A 188 2.90 0.04 -10.12
CA VAL A 188 3.74 -0.94 -10.82
C VAL A 188 3.69 -0.73 -12.34
N ASN A 189 2.53 -0.41 -12.88
CA ASN A 189 2.36 -0.09 -14.29
C ASN A 189 1.56 1.20 -14.47
N PRO A 190 2.24 2.36 -14.52
CA PRO A 190 1.58 3.66 -14.69
C PRO A 190 0.79 3.80 -16.00
N ASN A 191 1.04 2.95 -17.00
CA ASN A 191 0.26 2.95 -18.24
C ASN A 191 -1.16 2.42 -18.06
N LEU A 192 -1.53 1.96 -16.86
CA LEU A 192 -2.90 1.57 -16.52
C LEU A 192 -3.75 2.77 -16.08
N ASP A 193 -3.19 3.96 -15.94
CA ASP A 193 -3.86 5.21 -15.56
C ASP A 193 -3.35 6.33 -16.48
N ALA A 194 -3.78 6.30 -17.75
CA ALA A 194 -3.23 7.19 -18.78
C ALA A 194 -3.62 8.66 -18.56
N ASP A 195 -4.73 8.93 -17.86
CA ASP A 195 -5.22 10.26 -17.55
C ASP A 195 -4.81 10.77 -16.15
N ASN A 196 -4.13 9.94 -15.35
CA ASN A 196 -3.68 10.20 -13.97
C ASN A 196 -4.82 10.54 -13.01
N ASN A 197 -5.99 9.91 -13.18
CA ASN A 197 -7.14 10.10 -12.31
C ASN A 197 -7.09 9.22 -11.05
N GLY A 198 -6.12 8.30 -10.95
CA GLY A 198 -5.92 7.40 -9.81
C GLY A 198 -6.79 6.13 -9.84
N LEU A 199 -7.46 5.86 -10.96
CA LEU A 199 -8.21 4.65 -11.27
C LEU A 199 -7.59 3.95 -12.49
N LEU A 200 -7.92 2.67 -12.69
CA LEU A 200 -7.50 1.97 -13.90
C LEU A 200 -8.31 2.43 -15.10
N ASP A 201 -7.67 2.59 -16.26
CA ASP A 201 -8.32 2.79 -17.55
C ASP A 201 -9.25 1.61 -17.91
N SER A 202 -8.97 0.42 -17.36
CA SER A 202 -9.81 -0.78 -17.51
C SER A 202 -10.98 -0.83 -16.54
N CYS A 203 -11.04 0.07 -15.55
CA CYS A 203 -12.22 0.21 -14.72
C CYS A 203 -13.41 0.45 -15.65
N PRO A 204 -14.54 -0.24 -15.44
CA PRO A 204 -15.78 0.22 -16.04
C PRO A 204 -15.96 1.71 -15.67
N PRO A 205 -16.40 2.58 -16.58
CA PRO A 205 -16.94 3.89 -16.17
C PRO A 205 -17.92 3.64 -15.03
N ILE A 206 -17.96 4.49 -13.99
CA ILE A 206 -18.63 4.18 -12.72
C ILE A 206 -20.12 3.91 -12.95
N GLY A 207 -20.40 2.63 -13.22
CA GLY A 207 -21.66 2.18 -13.78
C GLY A 207 -22.14 2.96 -15.03
N PRO A 208 -23.35 2.65 -15.49
CA PRO A 208 -24.06 3.49 -16.46
C PRO A 208 -24.46 4.87 -15.92
N ALA A 209 -24.04 5.25 -14.70
CA ALA A 209 -24.43 6.48 -14.03
C ALA A 209 -23.40 7.62 -14.11
N ASP A 210 -22.15 7.30 -14.44
CA ASP A 210 -21.11 8.26 -14.84
C ASP A 210 -21.34 8.64 -16.31
N LEU A 211 -22.08 9.73 -16.49
CA LEU A 211 -22.60 10.18 -17.78
C LEU A 211 -21.61 11.05 -18.54
N ASP A 212 -20.68 11.71 -17.85
CA ASP A 212 -19.62 12.49 -18.48
C ASP A 212 -18.29 11.74 -18.63
N GLY A 213 -18.19 10.54 -18.04
CA GLY A 213 -17.05 9.64 -18.13
C GLY A 213 -15.84 10.09 -17.32
N ASN A 214 -16.06 10.92 -16.29
CA ASN A 214 -14.97 11.50 -15.49
C ASN A 214 -14.52 10.60 -14.32
N GLY A 215 -15.10 9.40 -14.19
CA GLY A 215 -14.77 8.45 -13.13
C GLY A 215 -15.39 8.81 -11.78
N ARG A 216 -16.47 9.60 -11.75
CA ARG A 216 -17.28 9.93 -10.57
C ARG A 216 -18.75 9.98 -10.98
N VAL A 217 -19.64 9.84 -10.00
CA VAL A 217 -21.07 10.11 -10.17
C VAL A 217 -21.44 11.26 -9.25
N ASP A 218 -21.47 12.47 -9.80
CA ASP A 218 -21.70 13.70 -9.03
C ASP A 218 -22.70 14.67 -9.69
N GLY A 219 -22.60 15.96 -9.32
CA GLY A 219 -23.46 17.00 -9.86
C GLY A 219 -23.35 17.20 -11.38
N ALA A 220 -22.21 16.86 -11.98
CA ALA A 220 -22.02 16.90 -13.42
C ALA A 220 -22.92 15.87 -14.12
N ASP A 221 -22.91 14.63 -13.64
CA ASP A 221 -23.75 13.54 -14.16
C ASP A 221 -25.23 13.82 -13.93
N LEU A 222 -25.58 14.33 -12.74
CA LEU A 222 -26.94 14.74 -12.45
C LEU A 222 -27.43 15.82 -13.44
N SER A 223 -26.57 16.77 -13.78
CA SER A 223 -26.89 17.81 -14.76
C SER A 223 -27.14 17.21 -16.15
N LEU A 224 -26.32 16.24 -16.58
CA LEU A 224 -26.52 15.51 -17.83
C LEU A 224 -27.81 14.69 -17.85
N LEU A 225 -28.13 13.99 -16.75
CA LEU A 225 -29.38 13.24 -16.62
C LEU A 225 -30.58 14.19 -16.72
N LEU A 226 -30.58 15.28 -15.93
CA LEU A 226 -31.67 16.25 -15.91
C LEU A 226 -31.83 16.99 -17.24
N GLY A 227 -30.74 17.21 -17.99
CA GLY A 227 -30.78 17.75 -19.34
C GLY A 227 -31.52 16.87 -20.35
N ASN A 228 -31.60 15.56 -20.09
CA ASN A 228 -32.32 14.59 -20.92
C ASN A 228 -33.66 14.15 -20.30
N TYR A 229 -34.09 14.73 -19.18
CA TYR A 229 -35.26 14.28 -18.42
C TYR A 229 -36.54 14.29 -19.25
N ASN A 230 -37.34 13.23 -19.13
CA ASN A 230 -38.54 12.97 -19.94
C ASN A 230 -38.23 12.86 -21.46
N GLY A 231 -36.99 12.51 -21.81
CA GLY A 231 -36.50 12.25 -23.16
C GLY A 231 -35.74 10.94 -23.24
N SER A 232 -34.79 10.84 -24.16
CA SER A 232 -33.87 9.71 -24.34
C SER A 232 -32.44 10.24 -24.41
N GLY A 233 -31.44 9.41 -24.16
CA GLY A 233 -30.05 9.80 -24.35
C GLY A 233 -29.15 9.21 -23.28
N VAL A 234 -28.04 9.90 -22.99
CA VAL A 234 -27.06 9.44 -22.00
C VAL A 234 -27.66 9.24 -20.61
N GLY A 235 -28.73 9.97 -20.27
CA GLY A 235 -29.43 9.82 -18.99
C GLY A 235 -30.33 8.58 -18.84
N ASP A 236 -30.50 7.74 -19.88
CA ASP A 236 -31.31 6.51 -19.83
C ASP A 236 -30.46 5.35 -19.28
N ILE A 237 -30.24 5.37 -17.97
CA ILE A 237 -29.33 4.48 -17.24
C ILE A 237 -29.88 3.05 -17.18
N ASN A 238 -31.21 2.90 -17.14
CA ASN A 238 -31.86 1.59 -17.06
C ASN A 238 -32.21 0.98 -18.44
N HIS A 239 -32.03 1.76 -19.52
CA HIS A 239 -32.34 1.42 -20.90
C HIS A 239 -33.81 1.05 -21.16
N ASP A 240 -34.75 1.71 -20.47
CA ASP A 240 -36.20 1.54 -20.69
C ASP A 240 -36.74 2.45 -21.81
N GLY A 241 -35.87 3.28 -22.39
CA GLY A 241 -36.16 4.18 -23.49
C GLY A 241 -36.64 5.56 -23.06
N ILE A 242 -36.72 5.85 -21.75
CA ILE A 242 -37.11 7.16 -21.24
C ILE A 242 -36.37 7.56 -19.96
N VAL A 243 -35.67 8.70 -19.99
CA VAL A 243 -35.00 9.25 -18.81
C VAL A 243 -36.04 9.74 -17.80
N ASN A 244 -36.14 9.06 -16.66
CA ASN A 244 -37.16 9.35 -15.66
C ASN A 244 -36.65 9.15 -14.22
N GLY A 245 -37.57 9.13 -13.26
CA GLY A 245 -37.24 8.96 -11.84
C GLY A 245 -36.51 7.65 -11.51
N ALA A 246 -36.66 6.61 -12.34
CA ALA A 246 -35.93 5.35 -12.21
C ALA A 246 -34.43 5.53 -12.49
N ASP A 247 -34.07 6.29 -13.54
CA ASP A 247 -32.67 6.61 -13.86
C ASP A 247 -32.07 7.53 -12.81
N LEU A 248 -32.81 8.56 -12.39
CA LEU A 248 -32.39 9.43 -11.31
C LEU A 248 -32.12 8.64 -10.02
N GLY A 249 -32.97 7.67 -9.69
CA GLY A 249 -32.77 6.79 -8.54
C GLY A 249 -31.52 5.93 -8.66
N ARG A 250 -31.14 5.51 -9.87
CA ARG A 250 -29.88 4.78 -10.12
C ARG A 250 -28.66 5.68 -10.03
N LEU A 251 -28.72 6.90 -10.58
CA LEU A 251 -27.65 7.89 -10.48
C LEU A 251 -27.38 8.24 -9.01
N LEU A 252 -28.42 8.61 -8.26
CA LEU A 252 -28.29 8.94 -6.85
C LEU A 252 -27.86 7.73 -5.99
N GLY A 253 -28.21 6.52 -6.42
CA GLY A 253 -27.75 5.28 -5.78
C GLY A 253 -26.26 4.98 -6.02
N ALA A 254 -25.67 5.57 -7.06
CA ALA A 254 -24.27 5.41 -7.43
C ALA A 254 -23.39 6.63 -7.04
N TRP A 255 -23.96 7.62 -6.34
CA TRP A 255 -23.30 8.89 -6.00
C TRP A 255 -21.96 8.71 -5.28
N SER A 256 -20.91 9.38 -5.76
CA SER A 256 -19.53 9.25 -5.26
C SER A 256 -18.79 10.59 -5.17
#